data_AF-A0A973CRF2-F1
#
_entry.id   AF-A0A973CRF2-F1
#
_cell.length_a   1.000
_cell.length_b   1.000
_cell.length_c   1.000
_cell.angle_alpha   90.00
_cell.angle_beta   90.00
_cell.angle_gamma   90.00
#
_symmetry.space_group_name_H-M   'P 1'
#
loop_
_entity.id
_entity.type
_entity.pdbx_description
1 polymer ?
#
loop_
_entity_poly.entity_id
_entity_poly.type
_entity_poly.pdbx_seq_one_letter_code
_entity_poly.pdbx_strand_id
1 'polypeptide(L)' 'MSIDRGRAWEIFGAPNDQLGSVNDPRSHLEHGVRWNEKWIYLSKDGGGLQRLLLWHRYDLVGAFEIGLDGSVEALSVPEE' A
#
# COMPACT_ATOMS: atom_id res chain seq x y z
N MET A 1 -7.06 -14.88 3.60
CA MET A 1 -5.88 -15.19 2.75
C MET A 1 -5.38 -13.87 2.19
N SER A 2 -4.08 -13.57 2.31
CA SER A 2 -3.53 -12.27 1.88
C SER A 2 -3.60 -12.14 0.36
N ILE A 3 -4.11 -11.02 -0.13
CA ILE A 3 -4.03 -10.67 -1.56
C ILE A 3 -2.57 -10.66 -2.03
N ASP A 4 -2.30 -11.30 -3.17
CA ASP A 4 -0.98 -11.27 -3.81
C ASP A 4 -0.82 -10.03 -4.70
N ARG A 5 0.42 -9.75 -5.13
CA ARG A 5 0.75 -8.59 -5.97
C ARG A 5 0.01 -8.57 -7.30
N GLY A 6 -0.21 -9.72 -7.94
CA GLY A 6 -0.92 -9.82 -9.20
C GLY A 6 -2.36 -9.36 -9.02
N ARG A 7 -3.04 -9.87 -8.00
CA ARG A 7 -4.41 -9.47 -7.69
C ARG A 7 -4.52 -8.00 -7.29
N ALA A 8 -3.57 -7.49 -6.50
CA ALA A 8 -3.54 -6.06 -6.18
C ALA A 8 -3.34 -5.18 -7.43
N TRP A 9 -2.55 -5.64 -8.40
CA TRP A 9 -2.41 -4.96 -9.68
C TRP A 9 -3.70 -4.94 -10.49
N GLU A 10 -4.51 -6.01 -10.46
CA GLU A 10 -5.81 -6.03 -11.11
C GLU A 10 -6.81 -5.06 -10.48
N ILE A 11 -6.79 -4.93 -9.14
CA ILE A 11 -7.74 -4.09 -8.39
C ILE A 11 -7.35 -2.61 -8.44
N PHE A 12 -6.08 -2.31 -8.21
CA PHE A 12 -5.60 -0.94 -8.03
C PHE A 12 -4.85 -0.38 -9.24
N GLY A 13 -4.41 -1.25 -10.16
CA GLY A 13 -3.55 -0.88 -11.28
C GLY A 13 -2.12 -0.58 -10.85
N ALA A 14 -1.36 -0.03 -11.80
CA ALA A 14 0.01 0.39 -11.58
C ALA A 14 0.07 1.54 -10.56
N PRO A 15 0.96 1.46 -9.54
CA PRO A 15 1.15 2.56 -8.61
C PRO A 15 1.76 3.78 -9.31
N ASN A 16 1.52 4.96 -8.74
CA ASN A 16 2.15 6.19 -9.20
C ASN A 16 3.63 6.24 -8.82
N ASP A 17 3.96 5.71 -7.64
CA ASP A 17 5.33 5.60 -7.16
C ASP A 17 5.50 4.32 -6.32
N GLN A 18 6.74 3.84 -6.24
CA GLN A 18 7.11 2.65 -5.50
C GLN A 18 8.37 2.90 -4.69
N LEU A 19 8.32 2.57 -3.40
CA LEU A 19 9.48 2.60 -2.51
C LEU A 19 9.85 1.20 -2.04
N GLY A 20 11.13 0.90 -2.10
CA GLY A 20 11.66 -0.40 -1.66
C GLY A 20 11.32 -1.56 -2.58
N SER A 21 11.56 -2.78 -2.09
CA SER A 21 11.33 -4.02 -2.82
C SER A 21 11.01 -5.15 -1.86
N VAL A 22 10.08 -6.03 -2.24
CA VAL A 22 9.78 -7.29 -1.53
C VAL A 22 11.02 -8.16 -1.28
N ASN A 23 12.03 -8.03 -2.15
CA ASN A 23 13.28 -8.78 -2.05
C ASN A 23 14.32 -8.10 -1.13
N ASP A 24 14.10 -6.84 -0.73
CA ASP A 24 15.01 -6.13 0.16
C ASP A 24 14.96 -6.75 1.57
N PRO A 25 16.10 -7.15 2.16
CA PRO A 25 16.14 -7.65 3.53
C PRO A 25 15.77 -6.58 4.58
N ARG A 26 15.86 -5.30 4.24
CA ARG A 26 15.52 -4.19 5.16
C ARG A 26 14.01 -4.00 5.21
N SER A 27 13.50 -3.84 6.42
CA SER A 27 12.10 -3.54 6.68
C SER A 27 11.94 -2.16 7.32
N HIS A 28 10.88 -1.46 6.95
CA HIS A 28 10.44 -0.19 7.49
C HIS A 28 9.23 -0.41 8.40
N LEU A 29 8.95 0.52 9.30
CA LEU A 29 7.75 0.52 10.16
C LEU A 29 6.96 1.78 9.89
N GLU A 30 5.70 1.64 9.47
CA GLU A 30 4.81 2.76 9.16
C GLU A 30 3.37 2.38 9.55
N HIS A 31 2.66 3.27 10.24
CA HIS A 31 1.30 3.03 10.75
C HIS A 31 1.15 1.72 11.54
N GLY A 32 2.19 1.31 12.28
CA GLY A 32 2.21 0.06 13.04
C GLY A 32 2.45 -1.21 12.20
N VAL A 33 2.64 -1.07 10.89
CA VAL A 33 2.87 -2.18 9.95
C VAL A 33 4.32 -2.19 9.50
N ARG A 34 4.93 -3.38 9.52
CA ARG A 34 6.30 -3.59 9.03
C ARG A 34 6.28 -3.96 7.56
N TRP A 35 7.04 -3.28 6.70
CA TRP A 35 7.00 -3.47 5.24
C TRP A 35 8.40 -3.40 4.59
N ASN A 36 8.57 -4.02 3.42
CA ASN A 36 9.77 -3.97 2.57
C ASN A 36 9.53 -3.18 1.27
N GLU A 37 8.31 -3.26 0.73
CA GLU A 37 7.87 -2.50 -0.44
C GLU A 37 6.59 -1.72 -0.14
N LYS A 38 6.51 -0.51 -0.66
CA LYS A 38 5.36 0.38 -0.52
C LYS A 38 4.95 0.86 -1.91
N TRP A 39 3.69 0.67 -2.23
CA TRP A 39 3.06 1.23 -3.42
C TRP A 39 2.27 2.47 -3.05
N ILE A 40 2.45 3.53 -3.82
CA ILE A 40 1.87 4.85 -3.57
C ILE A 40 0.97 5.20 -4.75
N TYR A 41 -0.29 5.50 -4.44
CA TYR A 41 -1.31 5.94 -5.39
C TYR A 41 -1.70 7.37 -5.04
N LEU A 42 -1.52 8.28 -5.98
CA LEU A 42 -1.88 9.68 -5.83
C LEU A 42 -3.31 9.88 -6.35
N SER A 43 -4.14 10.62 -5.61
CA SER A 43 -5.45 11.05 -6.12
C SER A 43 -5.28 11.85 -7.42
N LYS A 44 -5.98 11.42 -8.47
CA LYS A 44 -5.94 12.09 -9.79
C LYS A 44 -6.60 13.47 -9.77
N ASP A 45 -7.52 13.69 -8.83
CA ASP A 45 -8.33 14.91 -8.77
C ASP A 45 -7.73 16.01 -7.89
N GLY A 46 -6.51 15.80 -7.35
CA GLY A 46 -5.88 16.76 -6.43
C GLY A 46 -6.59 16.89 -5.07
N GLY A 47 -7.68 16.15 -4.85
CA GLY A 47 -8.43 16.07 -3.59
C GLY A 47 -7.69 15.35 -2.46
N GLY A 48 -6.48 14.86 -2.76
CA GLY A 48 -5.43 14.49 -1.81
C GLY A 48 -5.74 13.38 -0.82
N LEU A 49 -6.60 12.46 -1.21
CA LEU A 49 -6.54 11.09 -0.70
C LEU A 49 -5.41 10.33 -1.39
N GLN A 50 -4.32 10.06 -0.68
CA GLN A 50 -3.28 9.14 -1.16
C GLN A 50 -3.63 7.73 -0.68
N ARG A 51 -3.54 6.73 -1.56
CA ARG A 51 -3.68 5.33 -1.15
C ARG A 51 -2.31 4.67 -1.07
N LEU A 52 -2.08 3.93 -0.01
CA LEU A 52 -0.83 3.21 0.26
C LEU A 52 -1.12 1.72 0.36
N LEU A 53 -0.31 0.90 -0.31
CA LEU A 53 -0.25 -0.54 -0.08
C LEU A 53 1.13 -0.89 0.44
N LEU A 54 1.18 -1.54 1.60
CA LEU A 54 2.39 -1.94 2.29
C LEU A 54 2.57 -3.44 2.18
N TRP A 55 3.70 -3.86 1.62
CA TRP A 55 4.06 -5.24 1.35
C TRP A 55 5.21 -5.66 2.25
N HIS A 56 5.10 -6.81 2.90
CA HIS A 56 6.20 -7.41 3.63
C HIS A 56 6.53 -8.75 3.01
N ARG A 57 7.73 -8.87 2.45
CA ARG A 57 8.04 -9.91 1.46
C ARG A 57 6.92 -9.91 0.42
N TYR A 58 6.20 -11.00 0.23
CA TYR A 58 5.18 -11.11 -0.82
C TYR A 58 3.75 -10.91 -0.32
N ASP A 59 3.57 -10.66 0.98
CA ASP A 59 2.27 -10.51 1.62
C ASP A 59 1.86 -9.04 1.69
N LEU A 60 0.60 -8.74 1.37
CA LEU A 60 0.03 -7.43 1.65
C LEU A 60 -0.29 -7.35 3.14
N VAL A 61 0.41 -6.48 3.86
CA VAL A 61 0.31 -6.34 5.31
C VAL A 61 -0.41 -5.08 5.76
N GLY A 62 -0.67 -4.15 4.83
CA GLY A 62 -1.42 -2.94 5.13
C GLY A 62 -1.92 -2.25 3.87
N ALA A 63 -3.13 -1.72 3.95
CA ALA A 63 -3.71 -0.85 2.94
C ALA A 63 -4.30 0.36 3.65
N PHE A 64 -3.95 1.57 3.21
CA PHE A 64 -4.34 2.80 3.89
C PHE A 64 -4.79 3.86 2.89
N GLU A 65 -5.73 4.68 3.33
CA GLU A 65 -6.04 5.98 2.73
C GLU A 65 -5.53 7.09 3.64
N ILE A 66 -4.80 8.04 3.05
CA ILE A 66 -4.22 9.19 3.72
C ILE A 66 -4.93 10.44 3.20
N GLY A 67 -5.71 11.08 4.06
CA GLY A 67 -6.38 12.34 3.73
C GLY A 67 -5.42 13.53 3.66
N LEU A 68 -5.87 14.63 3.05
CA LEU A 68 -5.12 15.89 2.98
C LEU A 68 -4.81 16.50 4.34
N ASP A 69 -5.66 16.22 5.32
CA ASP A 69 -5.51 16.63 6.72
C ASP A 69 -4.53 15.75 7.50
N GLY A 70 -3.95 14.74 6.85
CA GLY A 70 -3.07 13.74 7.47
C GLY A 70 -3.82 12.64 8.22
N SER A 71 -5.15 12.57 8.08
CA SER A 71 -5.94 11.44 8.55
C SER A 71 -5.49 10.15 7.87
N VAL A 72 -5.51 9.04 8.59
CA VAL A 72 -5.09 7.72 8.11
C VAL A 72 -6.18 6.73 8.41
N GLU A 73 -6.78 6.16 7.37
CA GLU A 73 -7.82 5.16 7.49
C GLU A 73 -7.33 3.83 6.89
N ALA A 74 -7.46 2.75 7.66
CA ALA A 74 -7.13 1.41 7.17
C ALA A 74 -8.22 0.94 6.20
N LEU A 75 -7.81 0.52 5.01
CA LEU A 75 -8.70 -0.05 4.02
C LEU A 75 -8.93 -1.53 4.30
N SER A 76 -10.20 -1.94 4.26
CA SER A 76 -10.54 -3.35 4.13
C SER A 76 -10.30 -3.78 2.69
N VAL A 77 -9.19 -4.48 2.47
CA VAL A 77 -8.92 -5.18 1.22
C VAL A 77 -9.68 -6.51 1.23
N PRO A 78 -10.43 -6.83 0.16
CA PRO A 78 -11.13 -8.11 0.10
C PRO A 78 -10.11 -9.25 0.19
N GLU A 79 -10.36 -10.18 1.11
CA GLU A 79 -9.62 -11.44 1.18
C GLU A 79 -10.08 -12.38 0.05
N GLU A 80 -9.20 -13.27 -0.40
CA GLU A 80 -9.55 -14.39 -1.29
C GLU A 80 -10.47 -15.41 -0.63
#